data_AF-A0A2V4BWP6-F1
#
_entry.id   AF-A0A2V4BWP6-F1
#
_cell.length_a   1.000
_cell.length_b   1.000
_cell.length_c   1.000
_cell.angle_alpha   90.00
_cell.angle_beta   90.00
_cell.angle_gamma   90.00
#
_symmetry.space_group_name_H-M   'P 1'
#
loop_
_entity.id
_entity.type
_entity.pdbx_description
1 polymer ?
#
loop_
_entity_poly.entity_id
_entity_poly.type
_entity_poly.pdbx_seq_one_letter_code
_entity_poly.pdbx_strand_id
1 'polypeptide(L)'
;MARKIFIGLIISIFLFVAYNSKRNYYEMSRDFHSKYFNGEIQKIEEGRGIEIYCEKDNFFYKDDYEGPELFVGDILRKSNHEITIMRQNSSGDYIEVGKGKSIEPKKSYFDYFFGI
;
A
#
# COMPACT_ATOMS: atom_id res chain seq x y z
N MET A 1 -36.18 22.39 -10.90
CA MET A 1 -35.96 21.87 -9.53
C MET A 1 -35.37 20.46 -9.56
N ALA A 2 -35.98 19.51 -10.29
CA ALA A 2 -35.48 18.13 -10.46
C ALA A 2 -34.02 18.02 -10.94
N ARG A 3 -33.58 18.83 -11.91
CA ARG A 3 -32.19 18.84 -12.40
C ARG A 3 -31.15 19.19 -11.32
N LYS A 4 -31.48 20.10 -10.39
CA LYS A 4 -30.58 20.47 -9.27
C LYS A 4 -30.50 19.35 -8.23
N ILE A 5 -31.62 18.66 -7.97
CA ILE A 5 -31.67 17.48 -7.10
C ILE A 5 -30.83 16.34 -7.69
N PHE A 6 -30.95 16.10 -9.00
CA PHE A 6 -30.19 15.07 -9.70
C PHE A 6 -28.67 15.31 -9.67
N ILE A 7 -28.24 16.56 -9.89
CA ILE A 7 -26.83 16.96 -9.77
C ILE A 7 -26.34 16.76 -8.32
N GLY A 8 -27.12 17.19 -7.33
CA GLY A 8 -26.76 16.98 -5.91
C GLY A 8 -26.61 15.50 -5.55
N LEU A 9 -27.46 14.63 -6.10
CA LEU A 9 -27.41 13.20 -5.86
C LEU A 9 -26.17 12.55 -6.49
N ILE A 10 -25.79 12.96 -7.71
CA ILE A 10 -24.54 12.51 -8.36
C ILE A 10 -23.31 12.94 -7.54
N ILE A 11 -23.27 14.20 -7.10
CA ILE A 11 -22.16 14.70 -6.26
C ILE A 11 -22.07 13.90 -4.95
N SER A 12 -23.21 13.63 -4.31
CA SER A 12 -23.24 12.85 -3.07
C SER A 12 -22.73 11.42 -3.26
N ILE A 13 -23.14 10.74 -4.34
CA ILE A 13 -22.63 9.40 -4.68
C ILE A 13 -21.11 9.46 -4.91
N PHE A 14 -20.64 10.44 -5.68
CA PHE A 14 -19.21 10.59 -5.95
C PHE A 14 -18.40 10.80 -4.66
N LEU A 15 -18.86 11.69 -3.78
CA LEU A 15 -18.21 11.93 -2.48
C LEU A 15 -18.19 10.67 -1.61
N PHE A 16 -19.29 9.91 -1.60
CA PHE A 16 -19.37 8.65 -0.86
C PHE A 16 -18.39 7.59 -1.40
N VAL A 17 -18.29 7.44 -2.73
CA VAL A 17 -17.33 6.53 -3.37
C VAL A 17 -15.90 6.96 -3.08
N ALA A 18 -15.57 8.25 -3.23
CA ALA A 18 -14.24 8.78 -2.94
C ALA A 18 -13.85 8.57 -1.46
N TYR A 19 -14.81 8.77 -0.54
CA TYR A 19 -14.63 8.52 0.89
C TYR A 19 -14.32 7.05 1.18
N ASN A 20 -15.14 6.11 0.70
CA ASN A 20 -14.88 4.69 0.94
C ASN A 20 -13.57 4.23 0.30
N SER A 21 -13.25 4.73 -0.89
CA SER A 21 -12.02 4.39 -1.58
C SER A 21 -10.78 4.91 -0.80
N LYS A 22 -10.79 6.17 -0.32
CA LYS A 22 -9.71 6.69 0.54
C LYS A 22 -9.60 5.93 1.87
N ARG A 23 -10.73 5.53 2.44
CA ARG A 23 -10.76 4.73 3.66
C ARG A 23 -10.11 3.37 3.48
N ASN A 24 -10.41 2.69 2.37
CA ASN A 24 -9.79 1.39 2.06
C ASN A 24 -8.27 1.50 1.95
N TYR A 25 -7.78 2.51 1.21
CA TYR A 25 -6.34 2.80 1.12
C TYR A 25 -5.72 2.95 2.51
N TYR A 26 -6.31 3.80 3.36
CA TYR A 26 -5.82 4.04 4.72
C TYR A 26 -5.81 2.77 5.58
N GLU A 27 -6.86 1.96 5.50
CA GLU A 27 -6.94 0.70 6.25
C GLU A 27 -5.86 -0.29 5.81
N MET A 28 -5.55 -0.37 4.51
CA MET A 28 -4.44 -1.18 3.98
C MET A 28 -3.07 -0.68 4.44
N SER A 29 -2.79 0.62 4.37
CA SER A 29 -1.53 1.19 4.85
C SER A 29 -1.31 0.90 6.34
N ARG A 30 -2.36 1.01 7.14
CA ARG A 30 -2.32 0.70 8.58
C ARG A 30 -2.08 -0.79 8.81
N ASP A 31 -2.75 -1.63 8.04
CA ASP A 31 -2.62 -3.08 8.12
C ASP A 31 -1.18 -3.52 7.79
N PHE A 32 -0.64 -3.02 6.68
CA PHE A 32 0.75 -3.23 6.29
C PHE A 32 1.74 -2.75 7.38
N HIS A 33 1.54 -1.56 7.92
CA HIS A 33 2.41 -1.02 8.97
C HIS A 33 2.40 -1.88 10.25
N SER A 34 1.24 -2.41 10.65
CA SER A 34 1.08 -3.17 11.90
C SER A 34 1.46 -4.65 11.81
N LYS A 35 1.35 -5.27 10.62
CA LYS A 35 1.57 -6.72 10.47
C LYS A 35 3.02 -7.10 10.26
N TYR A 36 3.39 -8.25 10.82
CA TYR A 36 4.57 -8.99 10.38
C TYR A 36 4.27 -9.67 9.05
N PHE A 37 5.27 -9.72 8.18
CA PHE A 37 5.07 -10.25 6.85
C PHE A 37 6.37 -10.89 6.33
N ASN A 38 6.23 -12.02 5.65
CA ASN A 38 7.32 -12.65 4.91
C ASN A 38 6.74 -13.19 3.61
N GLY A 39 7.28 -12.78 2.47
CA GLY A 39 6.81 -13.25 1.18
C GLY A 39 7.62 -12.70 0.02
N GLU A 40 7.43 -13.32 -1.14
CA GLU A 40 8.10 -12.97 -2.38
C GLU A 40 7.21 -12.05 -3.21
N ILE A 41 7.77 -10.98 -3.77
CA ILE A 41 7.03 -10.09 -4.67
C ILE A 41 6.69 -10.86 -5.94
N GLN A 42 5.41 -11.13 -6.14
CA GLN A 42 4.89 -11.84 -7.32
C GLN A 42 4.59 -10.86 -8.45
N LYS A 43 4.18 -9.63 -8.11
CA LYS A 43 3.70 -8.65 -9.08
C LYS A 43 3.82 -7.23 -8.55
N ILE A 44 4.09 -6.30 -9.44
CA ILE A 44 4.01 -4.86 -9.17
C ILE A 44 3.11 -4.27 -10.26
N GLU A 45 2.04 -3.60 -9.86
CA GLU A 45 1.08 -2.99 -10.78
C GLU A 45 0.83 -1.52 -10.48
N GLU A 46 0.53 -0.78 -11.53
CA GLU A 46 0.06 0.59 -11.43
C GLU A 46 -1.48 0.60 -11.48
N GLY A 47 -2.09 1.10 -10.41
CA GLY A 47 -3.52 1.28 -10.29
C GLY A 47 -3.83 2.67 -9.74
N ARG A 48 -4.43 2.73 -8.55
CA ARG A 48 -4.60 4.01 -7.84
C ARG A 48 -3.30 4.56 -7.26
N GLY A 49 -2.33 3.67 -7.07
CA GLY A 49 -0.93 3.93 -6.77
C GLY A 49 -0.13 2.73 -7.29
N ILE A 50 1.13 2.60 -6.86
CA ILE A 50 1.93 1.41 -7.19
C ILE A 50 1.66 0.35 -6.12
N GLU A 51 1.05 -0.75 -6.53
CA GLU A 51 0.64 -1.87 -5.69
C GLU A 51 1.68 -3.00 -5.80
N ILE A 52 2.20 -3.45 -4.65
CA ILE A 52 3.24 -4.48 -4.56
C ILE A 52 2.62 -5.73 -3.95
N TYR A 53 2.39 -6.73 -4.80
CA TYR A 53 1.75 -7.98 -4.43
C TYR A 53 2.78 -9.01 -4.01
N CYS A 54 2.64 -9.51 -2.79
CA CYS A 54 3.42 -10.65 -2.33
C CYS A 54 2.62 -11.95 -2.25
N GLU A 55 1.29 -11.83 -2.26
CA GLU A 55 0.36 -12.93 -2.47
C GLU A 55 -0.76 -12.44 -3.40
N LYS A 56 -1.56 -13.38 -3.93
CA LYS A 56 -2.58 -13.10 -4.95
C LYS A 56 -3.51 -11.92 -4.61
N ASP A 57 -3.91 -11.81 -3.35
CA ASP A 57 -4.87 -10.80 -2.88
C ASP A 57 -4.29 -9.92 -1.76
N ASN A 58 -2.97 -9.99 -1.52
CA ASN A 58 -2.30 -9.28 -0.43
C ASN A 58 -1.18 -8.40 -1.00
N PHE A 59 -1.43 -7.10 -0.98
CA PHE A 59 -0.50 -6.09 -1.47
C PHE A 59 -0.37 -4.94 -0.50
N PHE A 60 0.71 -4.17 -0.66
CA PHE A 60 0.90 -2.89 -0.02
C PHE A 60 1.26 -1.82 -1.05
N TYR A 61 1.01 -0.55 -0.72
CA TYR A 61 1.35 0.53 -1.62
C TYR A 61 2.84 0.89 -1.50
N LYS A 62 3.49 1.18 -2.63
CA LYS A 62 4.88 1.66 -2.66
C LYS A 62 5.10 2.88 -1.77
N ASP A 63 4.12 3.77 -1.68
CA ASP A 63 4.15 4.98 -0.85
C ASP A 63 4.15 4.68 0.66
N ASP A 64 3.77 3.46 1.07
CA ASP A 64 3.83 3.01 2.46
C ASP A 64 5.19 2.41 2.82
N TYR A 65 6.16 2.46 1.89
CA TYR A 65 7.48 1.87 2.04
C TYR A 65 8.59 2.88 1.68
N GLU A 66 9.56 3.02 2.58
CA GLU A 66 10.77 3.81 2.37
C GLU A 66 12.00 2.89 2.39
N GLY A 67 12.75 2.84 1.29
CA GLY A 67 13.93 2.00 1.19
C GLY A 67 14.35 1.76 -0.27
N PRO A 68 15.27 0.80 -0.50
CA PRO A 68 15.72 0.41 -1.83
C PRO A 68 14.58 0.07 -2.79
N GLU A 69 14.85 0.18 -4.08
CA GLU A 69 13.90 -0.23 -5.12
C GLU A 69 13.63 -1.74 -5.04
N LEU A 70 12.36 -2.09 -5.22
CA LEU A 70 11.83 -3.45 -5.08
C LEU A 70 11.52 -3.99 -6.47
N PHE A 71 11.85 -5.25 -6.72
CA PHE A 71 11.57 -5.92 -7.98
C PHE A 71 10.81 -7.23 -7.75
N VAL A 72 10.12 -7.69 -8.79
CA VAL A 72 9.50 -9.03 -8.80
C VAL A 72 10.57 -10.09 -8.55
N GLY A 73 10.28 -11.03 -7.64
CA GLY A 73 11.20 -12.06 -7.16
C GLY A 73 12.00 -11.68 -5.90
N ASP A 74 11.94 -10.43 -5.44
CA ASP A 74 12.51 -10.07 -4.14
C ASP A 74 11.71 -10.72 -3.00
N ILE A 75 12.40 -11.27 -2.02
CA ILE A 75 11.79 -11.76 -0.77
C ILE A 75 11.87 -10.64 0.27
N LEU A 76 10.72 -10.25 0.79
CA LEU A 76 10.61 -9.26 1.85
C LEU A 76 10.36 -9.94 3.17
N ARG A 77 11.08 -9.51 4.21
CA ARG A 77 10.86 -9.93 5.60
C ARG A 77 10.65 -8.69 6.45
N LYS A 78 9.41 -8.48 6.87
CA LYS A 78 9.01 -7.38 7.73
C LYS A 78 8.96 -7.82 9.19
N SER A 79 9.75 -7.16 10.03
CA SER A 79 9.72 -7.27 11.48
C SER A 79 9.47 -5.90 12.09
N ASN A 80 8.34 -5.74 12.79
CA ASN A 80 7.83 -4.43 13.20
C ASN A 80 7.78 -3.48 11.99
N HIS A 81 8.56 -2.39 12.03
CA HIS A 81 8.61 -1.38 10.99
C HIS A 81 9.76 -1.59 10.00
N GLU A 82 10.71 -2.49 10.27
CA GLU A 82 11.85 -2.75 9.39
C GLU A 82 11.50 -3.85 8.38
N ILE A 83 11.91 -3.66 7.13
CA ILE A 83 11.71 -4.59 6.02
C ILE A 83 13.07 -4.96 5.45
N THR A 84 13.51 -6.20 5.65
CA THR A 84 14.70 -6.75 5.01
C THR A 84 14.36 -7.25 3.61
N ILE A 85 15.22 -6.96 2.64
CA ILE A 85 15.03 -7.30 1.23
C ILE A 85 16.11 -8.30 0.83
N MET A 86 15.69 -9.46 0.37
CA MET A 86 16.57 -10.50 -0.14
C MET A 86 16.35 -10.66 -1.65
N ARG A 87 17.43 -10.69 -2.42
CA ARG A 87 17.39 -10.84 -3.88
C ARG A 87 18.24 -12.02 -4.31
N GLN A 88 17.76 -12.77 -5.30
CA GLN A 88 18.54 -13.83 -5.91
C GLN A 88 19.70 -13.24 -6.71
N ASN A 89 20.92 -13.70 -6.43
CA ASN A 89 22.11 -13.36 -7.21
C ASN A 89 22.23 -14.22 -8.47
N SER A 90 23.24 -13.98 -9.29
CA SER A 90 23.52 -14.76 -10.51
C SER A 90 23.84 -16.24 -10.26
N SER A 91 24.20 -16.61 -9.03
CA SER A 91 24.45 -18.00 -8.61
C SER A 91 23.20 -18.74 -8.14
N GLY A 92 22.06 -18.04 -8.03
CA GLY A 92 20.80 -18.61 -7.55
C GLY A 92 20.59 -18.47 -6.03
N ASP A 93 21.54 -17.88 -5.31
CA ASP A 93 21.46 -17.69 -3.85
C ASP A 93 20.78 -16.37 -3.51
N TYR A 94 19.95 -16.37 -2.46
CA TYR A 94 19.35 -15.15 -1.93
C TYR A 94 20.32 -14.42 -1.01
N ILE A 95 20.63 -13.16 -1.35
CA ILE A 95 21.48 -12.27 -0.56
C ILE A 95 20.67 -11.06 -0.06
N GLU A 96 21.02 -10.54 1.11
CA GLU A 96 20.43 -9.29 1.61
C GLU A 96 20.95 -8.13 0.76
N VAL A 97 20.04 -7.41 0.08
CA VAL A 97 20.37 -6.24 -0.76
C VAL A 97 20.09 -4.92 -0.07
N GLY A 98 19.39 -4.96 1.07
CA GLY A 98 19.20 -3.80 1.92
C GLY A 98 18.01 -3.93 2.85
N LYS A 99 17.75 -2.81 3.53
CA LYS A 99 16.67 -2.65 4.48
C LYS A 99 15.86 -1.41 4.13
N GLY A 100 14.54 -1.53 4.22
CA GLY A 100 13.61 -0.42 4.19
C GLY A 100 12.78 -0.39 5.46
N LYS A 101 11.77 0.48 5.48
CA LYS A 101 10.84 0.64 6.58
C LYS A 101 9.43 0.89 6.08
N SER A 102 8.43 0.42 6.82
CA SER A 102 7.04 0.79 6.60
C SER A 102 6.75 2.17 7.17
N ILE A 103 6.10 3.03 6.40
CA ILE A 103 5.67 4.36 6.82
C ILE A 103 4.38 4.23 7.64
N GLU A 104 4.31 4.88 8.81
CA GLU A 104 3.10 4.90 9.61
C GLU A 104 2.08 5.87 9.00
N PRO A 105 0.85 5.44 8.69
CA PRO A 105 -0.19 6.37 8.27
C PRO A 105 -0.60 7.29 9.43
N LYS A 106 -1.27 8.41 9.13
CA LYS A 106 -1.76 9.31 10.18
C LYS A 106 -2.65 8.59 11.21
N LYS A 107 -2.63 9.04 12.46
CA LYS A 107 -3.31 8.38 13.60
C LYS A 107 -4.80 8.14 13.39
N SER A 108 -5.48 9.00 12.65
CA SER A 108 -6.88 8.82 12.30
C SER A 108 -7.13 8.96 10.81
N TYR A 109 -8.16 8.26 10.32
CA TYR A 109 -8.61 8.40 8.95
C TYR A 109 -9.08 9.83 8.62
N PHE A 110 -9.63 10.54 9.61
CA PHE A 110 -10.05 11.93 9.43
C PHE A 110 -8.85 12.84 9.10
N ASP A 111 -7.77 12.73 9.88
CA ASP A 111 -6.54 13.51 9.66
C ASP A 111 -5.87 13.14 8.34
N TYR A 112 -5.89 11.84 7.98
CA TYR A 112 -5.45 11.36 6.66
C TYR A 112 -6.28 11.97 5.52
N PHE A 113 -7.60 11.96 5.65
CA PHE A 113 -8.50 12.42 4.59
C PHE A 113 -8.39 13.92 4.35
N PHE A 114 -8.31 14.71 5.43
CA PHE A 114 -8.27 16.17 5.38
C PHE A 114 -6.85 16.76 5.35
N GLY A 115 -5.81 15.94 5.53
CA GLY A 115 -4.42 16.41 5.50
C GLY A 115 -4.01 17.23 6.73
N ILE A 116 -4.78 17.17 7.82
CA ILE A 116 -4.58 17.94 9.08
C ILE A 116 -3.57 17.27 10.00
#